data_AF-A0A7T8JZR8-F1
#
_entry.id   AF-A0A7T8JZR8-F1
#
_cell.length_a   1.000
_cell.length_b   1.000
_cell.length_c   1.000
_cell.angle_alpha   90.00
_cell.angle_beta   90.00
_cell.angle_gamma   90.00
#
_symmetry.space_group_name_H-M   'P 1'
#
loop_
_entity.id
_entity.type
_entity.pdbx_description
1 polymer ?
#
loop_
_entity_poly.entity_id
_entity_poly.type
_entity_poly.pdbx_seq_one_letter_code
_entity_poly.pdbx_strand_id
1 'polypeptide(L)'
;LTDTHVFYMATYSELYRILKDQNLSDTCKFGSVLASLYPYTIGYLQSKGLVLSWADTKGLDTAALNANKAAFKNKFALISCYLFTYAYSEFETYISQVWRRYAAMCHSASMEPVQESEVKNLLQACKISLNYRSGIISEAFGIVLLGTQLDKRMYASVADLPEYKDLTAECPHTEGARLIRDQAKLIFTKFQQASFGFGLSILEPLESVKEQLSSVFQKEVSKLRELATAYGGADYAGLREFLPTSLEVKSYPMVIYCGLLYHGRTIVDPDKKKKWDKYNVTSVGEHVPSDRARTECKSIAERLPLPTAEYIAESVKYLQAPVIDSQIKEAKILPEEVFALCFMKKIEGSWADDYFNKVYGDDLKAALKEALSRSVEIRGLEGLRDANVALAVSAQMRVLEAEWRKARDEFDADSAKKSVSSVVKTHQLYTSSRGSPGLFSRKLRGSWSFSNRDLPIDIQGLTLTRDCSASEPSISIIYINK
;
A
#
# COMPACT_ATOMS: atom_id res chain seq x y z
N LEU A 1 -43.07 4.27 7.37
CA LEU A 1 -42.43 5.59 7.16
C LEU A 1 -40.94 5.31 7.15
N THR A 2 -40.32 5.36 5.98
CA THR A 2 -38.87 5.15 5.83
C THR A 2 -38.14 6.23 6.64
N ASP A 3 -37.22 5.82 7.50
CA ASP A 3 -36.36 6.73 8.28
C ASP A 3 -35.64 7.67 7.29
N THR A 4 -36.17 8.88 7.14
CA THR A 4 -35.58 9.87 6.26
C THR A 4 -34.31 10.36 6.93
N HIS A 5 -33.16 10.06 6.34
CA HIS A 5 -31.90 10.56 6.85
C HIS A 5 -31.86 12.09 6.73
N VAL A 6 -31.33 12.76 7.74
CA VAL A 6 -31.10 14.21 7.73
C VAL A 6 -29.59 14.43 7.79
N PHE A 7 -29.10 15.32 6.94
CA PHE A 7 -27.70 15.74 6.87
C PHE A 7 -27.65 17.26 6.93
N TYR A 8 -26.62 17.81 7.57
CA TYR A 8 -26.49 19.24 7.76
C TYR A 8 -25.27 19.79 7.04
N MET A 9 -25.48 20.85 6.26
CA MET A 9 -24.41 21.74 5.81
C MET A 9 -24.10 22.73 6.93
N ALA A 10 -22.85 22.73 7.37
CA ALA A 10 -22.44 23.37 8.61
C ALA A 10 -20.97 23.84 8.57
N THR A 11 -20.66 24.88 9.32
CA THR A 11 -19.28 25.33 9.56
C THR A 11 -18.52 24.35 10.46
N TYR A 12 -17.19 24.44 10.56
CA TYR A 12 -16.38 23.62 11.48
C TYR A 12 -16.85 23.68 12.94
N SER A 13 -17.32 24.85 13.40
CA SER A 13 -17.83 25.03 14.76
C SER A 13 -19.15 24.29 14.98
N GLU A 14 -20.01 24.27 13.97
CA GLU A 14 -21.30 23.59 14.01
C GLU A 14 -21.13 22.09 13.83
N LEU A 15 -20.24 21.64 12.93
CA LEU A 15 -19.86 20.23 12.81
C LEU A 15 -19.34 19.70 14.15
N TYR A 16 -18.51 20.45 14.86
CA TYR A 16 -18.07 20.07 16.21
C TYR A 16 -19.24 19.87 17.19
N ARG A 17 -20.30 20.68 17.09
CA ARG A 17 -21.53 20.52 17.89
C ARG A 17 -22.34 19.30 17.43
N ILE A 18 -22.55 19.15 16.13
CA ILE A 18 -23.26 18.01 15.50
C ILE A 18 -22.62 16.69 15.92
N LEU A 19 -21.29 16.58 15.86
CA LEU A 19 -20.58 15.36 16.24
C LEU A 19 -20.74 15.02 17.73
N LYS A 20 -20.89 16.02 18.60
CA LYS A 20 -21.09 15.83 20.04
C LYS A 20 -22.55 15.65 20.45
N ASP A 21 -23.50 15.92 19.55
CA ASP A 21 -24.92 15.72 19.80
C ASP A 21 -25.23 14.22 19.88
N GLN A 22 -25.78 13.77 21.00
CA GLN A 22 -26.09 12.36 21.23
C GLN A 22 -27.45 11.95 20.65
N ASN A 23 -28.26 12.92 20.22
CA ASN A 23 -29.57 12.67 19.62
C ASN A 23 -29.48 12.43 18.10
N LEU A 24 -28.33 12.74 17.49
CA LEU A 24 -28.09 12.53 16.07
C LEU A 24 -27.47 11.15 15.83
N SER A 25 -27.98 10.46 14.80
CA SER A 25 -27.42 9.17 14.36
C SER A 25 -26.01 9.33 13.78
N ASP A 26 -25.23 8.25 13.81
CA ASP A 26 -23.91 8.24 13.17
C ASP A 26 -24.01 8.51 11.66
N THR A 27 -25.08 8.06 10.98
CA THR A 27 -25.35 8.40 9.57
C THR A 27 -25.45 9.90 9.37
N CYS A 28 -26.24 10.58 10.20
CA CYS A 28 -26.40 12.03 10.16
C CYS A 28 -25.06 12.72 10.38
N LYS A 29 -24.29 12.30 11.40
CA LYS A 29 -22.98 12.88 11.75
C LYS A 29 -21.97 12.75 10.61
N PHE A 30 -21.74 11.53 10.12
CA PHE A 30 -20.82 11.29 9.00
C PHE A 30 -21.26 12.05 7.74
N GLY A 31 -22.53 11.93 7.36
CA GLY A 31 -23.06 12.59 6.17
C GLY A 31 -22.97 14.12 6.25
N SER A 32 -23.20 14.71 7.42
CA SER A 32 -23.07 16.17 7.64
C SER A 32 -21.63 16.65 7.46
N VAL A 33 -20.66 15.91 8.00
CA VAL A 33 -19.24 16.23 7.80
C VAL A 33 -18.85 16.10 6.33
N LEU A 34 -19.25 15.03 5.66
CA LEU A 34 -18.93 14.81 4.24
C LEU A 34 -19.58 15.88 3.35
N ALA A 35 -20.86 16.20 3.55
CA ALA A 35 -21.57 17.26 2.82
C ALA A 35 -20.90 18.64 3.01
N SER A 36 -20.43 18.93 4.22
CA SER A 36 -19.85 20.23 4.55
C SER A 36 -18.41 20.39 4.08
N LEU A 37 -17.60 19.33 4.14
CA LEU A 37 -16.19 19.36 3.69
C LEU A 37 -16.06 19.14 2.19
N TYR A 38 -17.00 18.39 1.59
CA TYR A 38 -16.97 17.98 0.18
C TYR A 38 -18.34 18.24 -0.46
N PRO A 39 -18.68 19.49 -0.81
CA PRO A 39 -20.02 19.84 -1.28
C PRO A 39 -20.48 19.09 -2.54
N TYR A 40 -19.56 18.59 -3.37
CA TYR A 40 -19.90 17.75 -4.52
C TYR A 40 -20.51 16.38 -4.13
N THR A 41 -20.51 16.00 -2.84
CA THR A 41 -21.24 14.83 -2.32
C THR A 41 -22.72 15.11 -2.05
N ILE A 42 -23.14 16.39 -2.02
CA ILE A 42 -24.49 16.80 -1.63
C ILE A 42 -25.55 16.18 -2.53
N GLY A 43 -25.36 16.16 -3.85
CA GLY A 43 -26.34 15.59 -4.77
C GLY A 43 -26.63 14.11 -4.49
N TYR A 44 -25.60 13.35 -4.12
CA TYR A 44 -25.77 11.96 -3.69
C TYR A 44 -26.50 11.89 -2.34
N LEU A 45 -26.06 12.65 -1.33
CA LEU A 45 -26.69 12.61 -0.01
C LEU A 45 -28.16 13.07 -0.03
N GLN A 46 -28.51 14.02 -0.90
CA GLN A 46 -29.89 14.45 -1.16
C GLN A 46 -30.73 13.34 -1.79
N SER A 47 -30.14 12.45 -2.59
CA SER A 47 -30.86 11.28 -3.13
C SER A 47 -31.20 10.24 -2.06
N LYS A 48 -30.51 10.29 -0.90
CA LYS A 48 -30.67 9.34 0.22
C LYS A 48 -31.40 9.94 1.43
N GLY A 49 -31.62 11.25 1.45
CA GLY A 49 -32.20 11.95 2.59
C GLY A 49 -32.33 13.46 2.36
N LEU A 50 -32.60 14.20 3.43
CA LEU A 50 -32.70 15.66 3.41
C LEU A 50 -31.34 16.26 3.76
N VAL A 51 -30.83 17.15 2.90
CA VAL A 51 -29.67 17.99 3.23
C VAL A 51 -30.18 19.38 3.57
N LEU A 52 -30.02 19.76 4.85
CA LEU A 52 -30.50 21.02 5.41
C LEU A 52 -29.31 21.95 5.69
N SER A 53 -29.53 23.25 5.58
CA SER A 53 -28.59 24.24 6.12
C SER A 53 -28.83 24.39 7.63
N TRP A 54 -27.76 24.41 8.44
CA TRP A 54 -27.90 24.57 9.89
C TRP A 54 -28.33 26.00 10.28
N ALA A 55 -27.86 27.03 9.57
CA ALA A 55 -28.40 28.41 9.40
C ALA A 55 -27.27 29.33 8.84
N ASP A 56 -27.61 30.29 7.97
CA ASP A 56 -26.77 31.36 7.37
C ASP A 56 -25.31 31.02 7.02
N THR A 57 -25.11 30.43 5.83
CA THR A 57 -23.78 30.22 5.24
C THR A 57 -23.07 31.54 4.94
N LYS A 58 -22.13 31.94 5.80
CA LYS A 58 -20.88 32.55 5.34
C LYS A 58 -19.83 31.46 5.32
N GLY A 59 -19.21 31.29 4.15
CA GLY A 59 -18.39 30.15 3.79
C GLY A 59 -17.24 29.86 4.74
N LEU A 60 -16.51 28.79 4.42
CA LEU A 60 -15.27 28.39 5.08
C LEU A 60 -14.37 29.59 5.34
N ASP A 61 -14.41 30.11 6.56
CA ASP A 61 -13.58 31.23 6.97
C ASP A 61 -12.15 30.71 7.21
N THR A 62 -11.40 30.64 6.11
CA THR A 62 -9.97 30.34 6.13
C THR A 62 -9.16 31.44 6.84
N ALA A 63 -9.72 32.64 7.05
CA ALA A 63 -9.08 33.69 7.84
C ALA A 63 -9.16 33.39 9.35
N ALA A 64 -10.21 32.70 9.80
CA ALA A 64 -10.34 32.22 11.19
C ALA A 64 -9.36 31.09 11.54
N LEU A 65 -8.76 30.43 10.54
CA LEU A 65 -7.71 29.40 10.72
C LEU A 65 -6.47 29.98 11.45
N ASN A 66 -6.26 31.30 11.35
CA ASN A 66 -5.13 32.00 11.93
C ASN A 66 -5.44 32.74 13.26
N ALA A 67 -6.71 33.06 13.54
CA ALA A 67 -7.07 33.96 14.65
C ALA A 67 -7.21 33.27 16.02
N ASN A 68 -7.54 31.97 16.08
CA ASN A 68 -7.62 31.22 17.34
C ASN A 68 -7.19 29.75 17.16
N LYS A 69 -5.87 29.55 17.04
CA LYS A 69 -5.24 28.27 16.71
C LYS A 69 -5.63 27.13 17.67
N ALA A 70 -5.75 27.39 18.96
CA ALA A 70 -6.07 26.36 19.96
C ALA A 70 -7.51 25.85 19.84
N ALA A 71 -8.50 26.75 19.70
CA ALA A 71 -9.89 26.36 19.53
C ALA A 71 -10.15 25.65 18.19
N PHE A 72 -9.38 25.98 17.15
CA PHE A 72 -9.42 25.29 15.86
C PHE A 72 -8.80 23.90 15.93
N LYS A 73 -7.66 23.72 16.62
CA LYS A 73 -6.98 22.42 16.77
C LYS A 73 -7.92 21.32 17.26
N ASN A 74 -8.70 21.57 18.31
CA ASN A 74 -9.62 20.56 18.87
C ASN A 74 -10.80 20.26 17.94
N LYS A 75 -11.29 21.25 17.19
CA LYS A 75 -12.34 21.06 16.18
C LYS A 75 -11.85 20.23 15.01
N PHE A 76 -10.68 20.60 14.47
CA PHE A 76 -10.05 19.90 13.36
C PHE A 76 -9.67 18.45 13.75
N ALA A 77 -9.13 18.26 14.96
CA ALA A 77 -8.84 16.94 15.52
C ALA A 77 -10.10 16.09 15.62
N LEU A 78 -11.18 16.61 16.21
CA LEU A 78 -12.41 15.85 16.35
C LEU A 78 -12.98 15.45 14.97
N ILE A 79 -13.14 16.40 14.06
CA ILE A 79 -13.73 16.15 12.73
C ILE A 79 -12.92 15.13 11.94
N SER A 80 -11.60 15.33 11.88
CA SER A 80 -10.68 14.43 11.20
C SER A 80 -10.71 13.02 11.77
N CYS A 81 -10.53 12.91 13.08
CA CYS A 81 -10.45 11.62 13.75
C CYS A 81 -11.79 10.89 13.69
N TYR A 82 -12.91 11.62 13.82
CA TYR A 82 -14.26 11.06 13.70
C TYR A 82 -14.45 10.40 12.34
N LEU A 83 -14.12 11.08 11.23
CA LEU A 83 -14.22 10.50 9.89
C LEU A 83 -13.41 9.20 9.75
N PHE A 84 -12.18 9.20 10.26
CA PHE A 84 -11.31 8.03 10.16
C PHE A 84 -11.81 6.85 10.98
N THR A 85 -12.56 7.07 12.08
CA THR A 85 -13.16 5.97 12.85
C THR A 85 -14.08 5.09 12.01
N TYR A 86 -14.66 5.62 10.92
CA TYR A 86 -15.52 4.85 10.01
C TYR A 86 -14.81 3.64 9.38
N ALA A 87 -13.49 3.69 9.22
CA ALA A 87 -12.74 2.58 8.66
C ALA A 87 -12.51 1.42 9.64
N TYR A 88 -12.69 1.65 10.94
CA TYR A 88 -12.27 0.73 12.01
C TYR A 88 -13.46 0.09 12.73
N SER A 89 -13.22 -1.06 13.34
CA SER A 89 -14.19 -1.89 14.05
C SER A 89 -13.97 -1.98 15.57
N GLU A 90 -12.76 -1.65 16.07
CA GLU A 90 -12.39 -1.83 17.49
C GLU A 90 -11.78 -0.57 18.14
N PHE A 91 -12.41 -0.04 19.20
CA PHE A 91 -12.03 1.22 19.89
C PHE A 91 -10.56 1.33 20.27
N GLU A 92 -10.10 0.44 21.16
CA GLU A 92 -8.78 0.59 21.79
C GLU A 92 -7.63 0.39 20.80
N THR A 93 -7.83 -0.38 19.73
CA THR A 93 -6.82 -0.62 18.69
C THR A 93 -6.76 0.52 17.66
N TYR A 94 -7.85 1.27 17.45
CA TYR A 94 -7.88 2.31 16.41
C TYR A 94 -7.47 3.70 16.88
N ILE A 95 -7.61 4.07 18.17
CA ILE A 95 -7.34 5.46 18.60
C ILE A 95 -5.92 5.88 18.21
N SER A 96 -4.93 5.04 18.48
CA SER A 96 -3.53 5.31 18.08
C SER A 96 -3.38 5.38 16.56
N GLN A 97 -4.10 4.56 15.79
CA GLN A 97 -4.01 4.59 14.32
C GLN A 97 -4.64 5.85 13.73
N VAL A 98 -5.83 6.20 14.20
CA VAL A 98 -6.55 7.43 13.84
C VAL A 98 -5.72 8.66 14.24
N TRP A 99 -5.15 8.67 15.44
CA TRP A 99 -4.27 9.74 15.90
C TRP A 99 -3.03 9.87 15.02
N ARG A 100 -2.36 8.78 14.63
CA ARG A 100 -1.20 8.84 13.71
C ARG A 100 -1.54 9.45 12.37
N ARG A 101 -2.72 9.14 11.81
CA ARG A 101 -3.21 9.74 10.56
C ARG A 101 -3.48 11.23 10.72
N TYR A 102 -4.11 11.62 11.83
CA TYR A 102 -4.29 13.02 12.20
C TYR A 102 -2.96 13.76 12.41
N ALA A 103 -2.01 13.15 13.11
CA ALA A 103 -0.69 13.70 13.34
C ALA A 103 0.03 13.90 12.01
N ALA A 104 -0.03 12.94 11.09
CA ALA A 104 0.55 13.08 9.75
C ALA A 104 -0.02 14.30 8.99
N MET A 105 -1.33 14.54 9.05
CA MET A 105 -1.93 15.76 8.46
C MET A 105 -1.41 17.03 9.11
N CYS A 106 -1.32 17.05 10.44
CA CYS A 106 -0.80 18.19 11.17
C CYS A 106 0.62 18.52 10.74
N HIS A 107 1.49 17.51 10.59
CA HIS A 107 2.85 17.69 10.08
C HIS A 107 2.86 18.27 8.66
N SER A 108 2.03 17.75 7.74
CA SER A 108 1.89 18.30 6.39
C SER A 108 1.41 19.75 6.37
N ALA A 109 0.61 20.15 7.36
CA ALA A 109 0.10 21.51 7.53
C ALA A 109 1.03 22.43 8.35
N SER A 110 2.20 21.95 8.79
CA SER A 110 3.06 22.66 9.76
C SER A 110 2.32 23.06 11.05
N MET A 111 1.39 22.21 11.49
CA MET A 111 0.63 22.31 12.72
C MET A 111 1.12 21.30 13.74
N GLU A 112 1.18 21.69 15.00
CA GLU A 112 1.45 20.75 16.09
C GLU A 112 0.16 19.98 16.44
N PRO A 113 0.19 18.63 16.41
CA PRO A 113 -0.97 17.81 16.72
C PRO A 113 -1.32 17.87 18.20
N VAL A 114 -2.62 17.75 18.52
CA VAL A 114 -3.06 17.47 19.88
C VAL A 114 -2.61 16.08 20.34
N GLN A 115 -2.51 15.88 21.66
CA GLN A 115 -2.04 14.63 22.24
C GLN A 115 -3.02 13.47 21.99
N GLU A 116 -2.52 12.24 21.91
CA GLU A 116 -3.36 11.05 21.68
C GLU A 116 -4.45 10.90 22.75
N SER A 117 -4.14 11.20 24.01
CA SER A 117 -5.09 11.19 25.13
C SER A 117 -6.23 12.21 24.95
N GLU A 118 -5.94 13.37 24.36
CA GLU A 118 -6.95 14.38 24.07
C GLU A 118 -7.87 13.94 22.93
N VAL A 119 -7.32 13.31 21.87
CA VAL A 119 -8.13 12.69 20.81
C VAL A 119 -9.05 11.61 21.38
N LYS A 120 -8.55 10.77 22.30
CA LYS A 120 -9.36 9.77 23.00
C LYS A 120 -10.56 10.41 23.70
N ASN A 121 -10.32 11.47 24.47
CA ASN A 121 -11.39 12.19 25.19
C ASN A 121 -12.40 12.84 24.24
N LEU A 122 -11.93 13.44 23.14
CA LEU A 122 -12.79 14.06 22.13
C LEU A 122 -13.71 13.02 21.48
N LEU A 123 -13.18 11.87 21.07
CA LEU A 123 -13.98 10.81 20.43
C LEU A 123 -14.94 10.14 21.41
N GLN A 124 -14.53 9.93 22.66
CA GLN A 124 -15.42 9.39 23.71
C GLN A 124 -16.62 10.31 23.95
N ALA A 125 -16.43 11.63 23.91
CA ALA A 125 -17.51 12.60 24.08
C ALA A 125 -18.60 12.50 22.97
N CYS A 126 -18.25 11.96 21.81
CA CYS A 126 -19.18 11.78 20.68
C CYS A 126 -20.04 10.51 20.77
N LYS A 127 -19.72 9.58 21.69
CA LYS A 127 -20.37 8.26 21.83
C LYS A 127 -20.53 7.51 20.49
N ILE A 128 -19.46 7.47 19.70
CA ILE A 128 -19.45 6.80 18.38
C ILE A 128 -19.84 5.33 18.53
N SER A 129 -20.80 4.87 17.74
CA SER A 129 -21.11 3.44 17.67
C SER A 129 -20.00 2.73 16.92
N LEU A 130 -19.22 1.95 17.65
CA LEU A 130 -18.16 1.13 17.06
C LEU A 130 -18.80 0.04 16.21
N ASN A 131 -18.18 -0.27 15.07
CA ASN A 131 -18.76 -1.11 14.02
C ASN A 131 -19.95 -0.48 13.27
N TYR A 132 -20.22 0.82 13.45
CA TYR A 132 -21.16 1.50 12.59
C TYR A 132 -20.71 1.40 11.13
N ARG A 133 -21.59 0.85 10.29
CA ARG A 133 -21.41 0.73 8.85
C ARG A 133 -22.73 1.07 8.18
N SER A 134 -22.66 1.95 7.19
CA SER A 134 -23.81 2.34 6.37
C SER A 134 -23.36 2.42 4.94
N GLY A 135 -24.07 1.71 4.06
CA GLY A 135 -23.79 1.75 2.63
C GLY A 135 -23.76 3.20 2.09
N ILE A 136 -24.68 4.04 2.56
CA ILE A 136 -24.76 5.47 2.20
C ILE A 136 -23.43 6.19 2.52
N ILE A 137 -22.88 5.96 3.71
CA ILE A 137 -21.62 6.61 4.11
C ILE A 137 -20.41 6.02 3.37
N SER A 138 -20.39 4.70 3.14
CA SER A 138 -19.34 4.06 2.35
C SER A 138 -19.28 4.62 0.93
N GLU A 139 -20.43 4.77 0.27
CA GLU A 139 -20.49 5.35 -1.06
C GLU A 139 -20.16 6.85 -1.06
N ALA A 140 -20.62 7.61 -0.05
CA ALA A 140 -20.25 9.01 0.08
C ALA A 140 -18.72 9.19 0.20
N PHE A 141 -18.03 8.33 0.97
CA PHE A 141 -16.56 8.29 0.97
C PHE A 141 -15.99 7.91 -0.40
N GLY A 142 -16.63 6.98 -1.11
CA GLY A 142 -16.31 6.67 -2.49
C GLY A 142 -16.37 7.90 -3.39
N ILE A 143 -17.38 8.76 -3.24
CA ILE A 143 -17.52 10.01 -4.01
C ILE A 143 -16.40 10.99 -3.63
N VAL A 144 -16.07 11.11 -2.33
CA VAL A 144 -14.96 11.95 -1.87
C VAL A 144 -13.62 11.56 -2.50
N LEU A 145 -13.38 10.25 -2.66
CA LEU A 145 -12.12 9.76 -3.23
C LEU A 145 -12.13 9.72 -4.76
N LEU A 146 -13.20 9.20 -5.37
CA LEU A 146 -13.28 8.87 -6.80
C LEU A 146 -14.05 9.89 -7.64
N GLY A 147 -14.76 10.82 -7.01
CA GLY A 147 -15.69 11.75 -7.65
C GLY A 147 -17.08 11.16 -7.88
N THR A 148 -17.92 11.90 -8.60
CA THR A 148 -19.36 11.60 -8.79
C THR A 148 -19.67 10.44 -9.74
N GLN A 149 -18.65 9.80 -10.33
CA GLN A 149 -18.80 8.70 -11.30
C GLN A 149 -18.44 7.33 -10.73
N LEU A 150 -18.83 7.06 -9.48
CA LEU A 150 -18.53 5.80 -8.79
C LEU A 150 -18.97 4.56 -9.58
N ASP A 151 -20.18 4.56 -10.14
CA ASP A 151 -20.72 3.40 -10.86
C ASP A 151 -19.87 2.97 -12.05
N LYS A 152 -19.22 3.93 -12.72
CA LYS A 152 -18.31 3.67 -13.84
C LYS A 152 -16.91 3.25 -13.39
N ARG A 153 -16.60 3.37 -12.09
CA ARG A 153 -15.26 3.20 -11.50
C ARG A 153 -15.22 2.12 -10.42
N MET A 154 -16.01 1.04 -10.59
CA MET A 154 -16.05 -0.09 -9.65
C MET A 154 -14.67 -0.68 -9.34
N TYR A 155 -13.75 -0.58 -10.31
CA TYR A 155 -12.43 -1.17 -10.26
C TYR A 155 -11.31 -0.15 -10.01
N ALA A 156 -11.64 1.01 -9.42
CA ALA A 156 -10.66 2.07 -9.24
C ALA A 156 -9.51 1.66 -8.31
N SER A 157 -8.29 1.90 -8.81
CA SER A 157 -7.02 1.79 -8.11
C SER A 157 -6.59 3.13 -7.51
N VAL A 158 -5.46 3.14 -6.78
CA VAL A 158 -4.81 4.39 -6.36
C VAL A 158 -4.46 5.30 -7.55
N ALA A 159 -4.09 4.74 -8.70
CA ALA A 159 -3.71 5.51 -9.89
C ALA A 159 -4.90 6.22 -10.55
N ASP A 160 -6.12 5.72 -10.34
CA ASP A 160 -7.35 6.29 -10.92
C ASP A 160 -7.91 7.47 -10.09
N LEU A 161 -7.28 7.78 -8.96
CA LEU A 161 -7.72 8.85 -8.07
C LEU A 161 -7.46 10.23 -8.72
N PRO A 162 -8.50 11.04 -8.90
CA PRO A 162 -8.32 12.41 -9.38
C PRO A 162 -7.57 13.25 -8.35
N GLU A 163 -6.84 14.26 -8.83
CA GLU A 163 -6.29 15.26 -7.93
C GLU A 163 -7.43 16.01 -7.23
N TYR A 164 -7.16 16.51 -6.03
CA TYR A 164 -8.22 17.17 -5.26
C TYR A 164 -8.78 18.40 -5.98
N LYS A 165 -7.91 19.14 -6.68
CA LYS A 165 -8.27 20.33 -7.46
C LYS A 165 -9.25 20.02 -8.59
N ASP A 166 -9.18 18.82 -9.18
CA ASP A 166 -10.00 18.42 -10.33
C ASP A 166 -11.42 18.02 -9.94
N LEU A 167 -11.63 17.61 -8.69
CA LEU A 167 -12.95 17.21 -8.16
C LEU A 167 -13.87 18.39 -7.86
N THR A 168 -13.36 19.62 -7.92
CA THR A 168 -13.94 20.77 -7.23
C THR A 168 -13.99 22.02 -8.10
N ALA A 169 -14.05 21.86 -9.42
CA ALA A 169 -14.15 22.98 -10.38
C ALA A 169 -15.29 23.99 -10.07
N GLU A 170 -16.28 23.59 -9.26
CA GLU A 170 -17.43 24.41 -8.86
C GLU A 170 -17.49 24.74 -7.35
N CYS A 171 -16.49 24.38 -6.52
CA CYS A 171 -16.55 24.54 -5.06
C CYS A 171 -15.21 24.99 -4.43
N PRO A 172 -15.22 25.94 -3.47
CA PRO A 172 -14.00 26.47 -2.87
C PRO A 172 -13.24 25.39 -2.07
N HIS A 173 -11.95 25.20 -2.38
CA HIS A 173 -11.09 24.27 -1.68
C HIS A 173 -10.75 24.75 -0.27
N THR A 174 -10.70 23.83 0.69
CA THR A 174 -9.99 24.08 1.95
C THR A 174 -8.83 23.12 2.09
N GLU A 175 -7.74 23.65 2.65
CA GLU A 175 -6.54 22.87 2.94
C GLU A 175 -6.85 21.74 3.93
N GLY A 176 -7.72 22.00 4.93
CA GLY A 176 -8.17 20.97 5.88
C GLY A 176 -8.87 19.79 5.19
N ALA A 177 -9.81 20.06 4.29
CA ALA A 177 -10.51 19.00 3.55
C ALA A 177 -9.58 18.22 2.60
N ARG A 178 -8.59 18.90 2.00
CA ARG A 178 -7.55 18.24 1.19
C ARG A 178 -6.74 17.25 2.03
N LEU A 179 -6.23 17.69 3.17
CA LEU A 179 -5.42 16.86 4.07
C LEU A 179 -6.19 15.65 4.58
N ILE A 180 -7.47 15.84 4.96
CA ILE A 180 -8.36 14.76 5.38
C ILE A 180 -8.55 13.75 4.25
N ARG A 181 -8.77 14.22 3.02
CA ARG A 181 -8.92 13.35 1.85
C ARG A 181 -7.66 12.54 1.60
N ASP A 182 -6.48 13.16 1.70
CA ASP A 182 -5.22 12.47 1.43
C ASP A 182 -4.95 11.33 2.42
N GLN A 183 -5.30 11.49 3.70
CA GLN A 183 -5.26 10.36 4.64
C GLN A 183 -6.39 9.35 4.39
N ALA A 184 -7.59 9.81 4.00
CA ALA A 184 -8.71 8.93 3.69
C ALA A 184 -8.37 7.97 2.53
N LYS A 185 -7.61 8.41 1.51
CA LYS A 185 -7.08 7.52 0.45
C LYS A 185 -6.37 6.31 1.06
N LEU A 186 -5.41 6.56 1.96
CA LEU A 186 -4.61 5.52 2.60
C LEU A 186 -5.44 4.60 3.51
N ILE A 187 -6.41 5.17 4.23
CA ILE A 187 -7.23 4.44 5.19
C ILE A 187 -8.23 3.52 4.48
N PHE A 188 -8.82 4.00 3.38
CA PHE A 188 -9.87 3.28 2.66
C PHE A 188 -9.37 2.37 1.54
N THR A 189 -8.05 2.32 1.29
CA THR A 189 -7.43 1.30 0.43
C THR A 189 -7.77 -0.10 0.93
N LYS A 190 -8.38 -0.91 0.06
CA LYS A 190 -8.91 -2.25 0.33
C LYS A 190 -9.94 -2.29 1.48
N PHE A 191 -10.64 -1.18 1.74
CA PHE A 191 -11.71 -1.14 2.73
C PHE A 191 -12.80 -2.17 2.42
N GLN A 192 -13.28 -2.88 3.45
CA GLN A 192 -14.24 -4.00 3.34
C GLN A 192 -13.78 -5.17 2.45
N GLN A 193 -12.49 -5.25 2.08
CA GLN A 193 -11.95 -6.34 1.26
C GLN A 193 -11.04 -7.30 2.04
N ALA A 194 -10.87 -7.10 3.35
CA ALA A 194 -9.91 -7.87 4.15
C ALA A 194 -10.13 -9.40 4.06
N SER A 195 -11.38 -9.87 4.18
CA SER A 195 -11.70 -11.31 4.09
C SER A 195 -11.38 -11.88 2.70
N PHE A 196 -11.68 -11.13 1.64
CA PHE A 196 -11.29 -11.50 0.28
C PHE A 196 -9.78 -11.60 0.13
N GLY A 197 -9.02 -10.65 0.71
CA GLY A 197 -7.56 -10.68 0.72
C GLY A 197 -7.00 -11.99 1.27
N PHE A 198 -7.57 -12.53 2.36
CA PHE A 198 -7.17 -13.82 2.92
C PHE A 198 -7.50 -15.01 2.01
N GLY A 199 -8.65 -14.98 1.33
CA GLY A 199 -9.00 -16.01 0.33
C GLY A 199 -8.07 -15.97 -0.88
N LEU A 200 -7.74 -14.77 -1.35
CA LEU A 200 -6.84 -14.54 -2.48
C LEU A 200 -5.40 -14.97 -2.18
N SER A 201 -4.91 -14.72 -0.95
CA SER A 201 -3.54 -15.06 -0.59
C SER A 201 -3.29 -16.57 -0.65
N ILE A 202 -4.27 -17.42 -0.34
CA ILE A 202 -4.09 -18.88 -0.35
C ILE A 202 -4.30 -19.56 -1.71
N LEU A 203 -4.61 -18.81 -2.78
CA LEU A 203 -4.89 -19.39 -4.10
C LEU A 203 -3.69 -20.15 -4.69
N GLU A 204 -2.46 -19.73 -4.42
CA GLU A 204 -1.24 -20.42 -4.86
C GLU A 204 -0.96 -21.66 -3.98
N PRO A 205 -0.90 -21.56 -2.64
CA PRO A 205 -0.77 -22.75 -1.78
C PRO A 205 -1.78 -23.85 -2.07
N LEU A 206 -3.03 -23.49 -2.43
CA LEU A 206 -4.09 -24.44 -2.75
C LEU A 206 -3.76 -25.33 -3.97
N GLU A 207 -2.90 -24.90 -4.89
CA GLU A 207 -2.50 -25.76 -6.03
C GLU A 207 -1.78 -27.03 -5.55
N SER A 208 -1.06 -26.97 -4.42
CA SER A 208 -0.35 -28.14 -3.87
C SER A 208 -1.29 -29.26 -3.37
N VAL A 209 -2.56 -28.92 -3.10
CA VAL A 209 -3.57 -29.84 -2.55
C VAL A 209 -4.81 -29.93 -3.44
N LYS A 210 -4.75 -29.42 -4.68
CA LYS A 210 -5.88 -29.27 -5.59
C LYS A 210 -6.69 -30.55 -5.81
N GLU A 211 -6.00 -31.67 -5.98
CA GLU A 211 -6.61 -32.99 -6.21
C GLU A 211 -7.41 -33.50 -4.99
N GLN A 212 -7.21 -32.91 -3.82
CA GLN A 212 -7.88 -33.28 -2.57
C GLN A 212 -9.11 -32.41 -2.28
N LEU A 213 -9.30 -31.33 -3.05
CA LEU A 213 -10.42 -30.40 -2.89
C LEU A 213 -11.69 -31.00 -3.49
N SER A 214 -12.82 -30.83 -2.81
CA SER A 214 -14.13 -31.16 -3.36
C SER A 214 -14.44 -30.32 -4.61
N SER A 215 -15.35 -30.82 -5.46
CA SER A 215 -15.75 -30.13 -6.70
C SER A 215 -16.34 -28.74 -6.44
N VAL A 216 -17.02 -28.55 -5.31
CA VAL A 216 -17.56 -27.25 -4.89
C VAL A 216 -16.43 -26.28 -4.56
N PHE A 217 -15.45 -26.74 -3.77
CA PHE A 217 -14.31 -25.92 -3.37
C PHE A 217 -13.45 -25.56 -4.59
N GLN A 218 -13.15 -26.51 -5.48
CA GLN A 218 -12.43 -26.23 -6.73
C GLN A 218 -13.13 -25.17 -7.59
N LYS A 219 -14.47 -25.25 -7.70
CA LYS A 219 -15.27 -24.25 -8.43
C LYS A 219 -15.17 -22.86 -7.82
N GLU A 220 -15.16 -22.75 -6.49
CA GLU A 220 -14.92 -21.47 -5.82
C GLU A 220 -13.51 -20.94 -6.09
N VAL A 221 -12.47 -21.80 -6.04
CA VAL A 221 -11.08 -21.43 -6.33
C VAL A 221 -10.94 -20.87 -7.74
N SER A 222 -11.49 -21.55 -8.75
CA SER A 222 -11.46 -21.10 -10.15
C SER A 222 -12.14 -19.74 -10.31
N LYS A 223 -13.36 -19.58 -9.79
CA LYS A 223 -14.09 -18.32 -9.90
C LYS A 223 -13.44 -17.18 -9.13
N LEU A 224 -12.88 -17.44 -7.95
CA LEU A 224 -12.18 -16.42 -7.18
C LEU A 224 -10.89 -15.99 -7.88
N ARG A 225 -10.21 -16.90 -8.58
CA ARG A 225 -9.04 -16.58 -9.41
C ARG A 225 -9.40 -15.69 -10.60
N GLU A 226 -10.49 -15.99 -11.31
CA GLU A 226 -11.02 -15.11 -12.37
C GLU A 226 -11.35 -13.72 -11.83
N LEU A 227 -12.00 -13.66 -10.67
CA LEU A 227 -12.29 -12.41 -9.97
C LEU A 227 -11.00 -11.67 -9.60
N ALA A 228 -9.97 -12.36 -9.12
CA ALA A 228 -8.68 -11.77 -8.75
C ALA A 228 -8.01 -11.04 -9.92
N THR A 229 -8.16 -11.54 -11.14
CA THR A 229 -7.66 -10.88 -12.35
C THR A 229 -8.39 -9.57 -12.63
N ALA A 230 -9.70 -9.53 -12.38
CA ALA A 230 -10.52 -8.33 -12.57
C ALA A 230 -10.38 -7.31 -11.42
N TYR A 231 -10.19 -7.78 -10.18
CA TYR A 231 -10.27 -6.96 -8.96
C TYR A 231 -8.95 -6.78 -8.21
N GLY A 232 -7.86 -7.42 -8.63
CA GLY A 232 -6.57 -7.34 -7.93
C GLY A 232 -6.09 -5.90 -7.69
N GLY A 233 -6.35 -5.00 -8.64
CA GLY A 233 -6.03 -3.57 -8.56
C GLY A 233 -7.17 -2.67 -8.05
N ALA A 234 -8.34 -3.20 -7.71
CA ALA A 234 -9.52 -2.43 -7.35
C ALA A 234 -9.51 -1.97 -5.88
N ASP A 235 -8.60 -1.07 -5.55
CA ASP A 235 -8.33 -0.62 -4.18
C ASP A 235 -9.54 -0.04 -3.46
N TYR A 236 -10.49 0.56 -4.20
CA TYR A 236 -11.64 1.26 -3.62
C TYR A 236 -12.99 0.56 -3.89
N ALA A 237 -12.99 -0.70 -4.34
CA ALA A 237 -14.22 -1.43 -4.66
C ALA A 237 -15.22 -1.56 -3.49
N GLY A 238 -14.73 -1.45 -2.24
CA GLY A 238 -15.54 -1.51 -1.02
C GLY A 238 -16.25 -0.21 -0.63
N LEU A 239 -16.00 0.90 -1.34
CA LEU A 239 -16.62 2.20 -1.07
C LEU A 239 -17.92 2.37 -1.88
N ARG A 240 -18.89 1.50 -1.59
CA ARG A 240 -20.20 1.46 -2.25
C ARG A 240 -21.31 1.22 -1.25
N GLU A 241 -22.53 1.59 -1.63
CA GLU A 241 -23.71 1.29 -0.82
C GLU A 241 -24.02 -0.21 -0.85
N PHE A 242 -23.96 -0.79 -2.04
CA PHE A 242 -24.14 -2.22 -2.26
C PHE A 242 -22.94 -2.79 -2.99
N LEU A 243 -22.31 -3.79 -2.39
CA LEU A 243 -21.32 -4.63 -3.07
C LEU A 243 -22.06 -5.55 -4.04
N PRO A 244 -21.59 -5.71 -5.29
CA PRO A 244 -22.12 -6.74 -6.17
C PRO A 244 -21.95 -8.11 -5.55
N THR A 245 -22.88 -9.03 -5.86
CA THR A 245 -22.91 -10.35 -5.23
C THR A 245 -21.60 -11.11 -5.42
N SER A 246 -20.92 -10.95 -6.55
CA SER A 246 -19.59 -11.53 -6.80
C SER A 246 -18.47 -10.98 -5.89
N LEU A 247 -18.70 -9.93 -5.12
CA LEU A 247 -17.79 -9.37 -4.12
C LEU A 247 -18.28 -9.60 -2.69
N GLU A 248 -19.34 -10.37 -2.50
CA GLU A 248 -19.81 -10.74 -1.16
C GLU A 248 -19.11 -12.02 -0.69
N VAL A 249 -18.77 -12.09 0.60
CA VAL A 249 -18.11 -13.26 1.21
C VAL A 249 -18.88 -14.55 0.95
N LYS A 250 -20.22 -14.47 0.93
CA LYS A 250 -21.13 -15.60 0.67
C LYS A 250 -20.97 -16.22 -0.73
N SER A 251 -20.25 -15.58 -1.65
CA SER A 251 -19.99 -16.12 -2.99
C SER A 251 -18.80 -17.07 -3.06
N TYR A 252 -17.86 -16.98 -2.10
CA TYR A 252 -16.68 -17.85 -2.01
C TYR A 252 -16.39 -18.28 -0.55
N PRO A 253 -17.41 -18.77 0.18
CA PRO A 253 -17.30 -18.97 1.62
C PRO A 253 -16.23 -20.02 1.99
N MET A 254 -16.04 -21.08 1.20
CA MET A 254 -15.06 -22.13 1.52
C MET A 254 -13.62 -21.61 1.37
N VAL A 255 -13.32 -20.92 0.26
CA VAL A 255 -11.97 -20.39 0.00
C VAL A 255 -11.61 -19.30 1.02
N ILE A 256 -12.53 -18.37 1.28
CA ILE A 256 -12.30 -17.28 2.25
C ILE A 256 -12.15 -17.85 3.67
N TYR A 257 -13.02 -18.78 4.08
CA TYR A 257 -12.92 -19.41 5.41
C TYR A 257 -11.61 -20.18 5.57
N CYS A 258 -11.19 -20.95 4.55
CA CYS A 258 -9.89 -21.63 4.55
C CYS A 258 -8.72 -20.64 4.65
N GLY A 259 -8.78 -19.50 3.96
CA GLY A 259 -7.76 -18.45 4.01
C GLY A 259 -7.61 -17.84 5.40
N LEU A 260 -8.74 -17.56 6.06
CA LEU A 260 -8.76 -17.08 7.44
C LEU A 260 -8.16 -18.10 8.42
N LEU A 261 -8.54 -19.38 8.30
CA LEU A 261 -8.00 -20.44 9.15
C LEU A 261 -6.49 -20.61 8.94
N TYR A 262 -6.06 -20.59 7.69
CA TYR A 262 -4.63 -20.66 7.33
C TYR A 262 -3.85 -19.50 7.95
N HIS A 263 -4.33 -18.26 7.78
CA HIS A 263 -3.68 -17.09 8.38
C HIS A 263 -3.63 -17.18 9.91
N GLY A 264 -4.73 -17.58 10.55
CA GLY A 264 -4.79 -17.75 11.99
C GLY A 264 -3.78 -18.77 12.52
N ARG A 265 -3.46 -19.80 11.74
CA ARG A 265 -2.42 -20.80 12.07
C ARG A 265 -1.01 -20.25 11.90
N THR A 266 -0.79 -19.30 10.98
CA THR A 266 0.55 -18.73 10.72
C THR A 266 0.97 -17.67 11.72
N ILE A 267 0.05 -17.14 12.53
CA ILE A 267 0.35 -16.13 13.55
C ILE A 267 1.07 -16.79 14.74
N VAL A 268 2.37 -16.52 14.86
CA VAL A 268 3.23 -17.01 15.96
C VAL A 268 3.28 -16.06 17.15
N ASP A 269 3.13 -14.74 16.90
CA ASP A 269 3.21 -13.71 17.93
C ASP A 269 1.98 -13.76 18.87
N PRO A 270 2.16 -13.96 20.20
CA PRO A 270 1.05 -14.07 21.14
C PRO A 270 0.14 -12.83 21.21
N ASP A 271 0.68 -11.62 21.04
CA ASP A 271 -0.11 -10.39 21.12
C ASP A 271 -0.93 -10.19 19.85
N LYS A 272 -0.40 -10.59 18.70
CA LYS A 272 -1.18 -10.63 17.46
C LYS A 272 -2.18 -11.76 17.47
N LYS A 273 -1.87 -12.90 18.07
CA LYS A 273 -2.80 -14.02 18.23
C LYS A 273 -4.02 -13.57 19.04
N LYS A 274 -3.82 -12.88 20.16
CA LYS A 274 -4.91 -12.27 20.94
C LYS A 274 -5.77 -11.29 20.13
N LYS A 275 -5.16 -10.50 19.22
CA LYS A 275 -5.91 -9.62 18.31
C LYS A 275 -6.68 -10.41 17.27
N TRP A 276 -6.06 -11.44 16.71
CA TRP A 276 -6.66 -12.32 15.73
C TRP A 276 -7.85 -13.10 16.30
N ASP A 277 -7.77 -13.54 17.55
CA ASP A 277 -8.86 -14.27 18.22
C ASP A 277 -10.12 -13.41 18.41
N LYS A 278 -10.01 -12.08 18.30
CA LYS A 278 -11.14 -11.15 18.24
C LYS A 278 -11.76 -11.02 16.85
N TYR A 279 -11.03 -11.42 15.80
CA TYR A 279 -11.54 -11.40 14.44
C TYR A 279 -12.66 -12.42 14.28
N ASN A 280 -13.78 -12.00 13.67
CA ASN A 280 -14.99 -12.81 13.59
C ASN A 280 -14.92 -13.91 12.49
N VAL A 281 -13.95 -14.83 12.61
CA VAL A 281 -13.77 -15.96 11.69
C VAL A 281 -15.00 -16.87 11.68
N THR A 282 -15.69 -16.99 12.83
CA THR A 282 -16.89 -17.82 12.98
C THR A 282 -18.02 -17.38 12.06
N SER A 283 -18.32 -16.08 11.98
CA SER A 283 -19.38 -15.56 11.09
C SER A 283 -19.16 -15.90 9.62
N VAL A 284 -17.90 -15.93 9.16
CA VAL A 284 -17.57 -16.34 7.79
C VAL A 284 -17.84 -17.85 7.61
N GLY A 285 -17.54 -18.65 8.63
CA GLY A 285 -17.84 -20.08 8.65
C GLY A 285 -19.35 -20.42 8.62
N GLU A 286 -20.22 -19.49 9.01
CA GLU A 286 -21.69 -19.66 8.93
C GLU A 286 -22.19 -19.64 7.48
N HIS A 287 -21.47 -18.96 6.58
CA HIS A 287 -21.77 -18.97 5.14
C HIS A 287 -21.31 -20.26 4.43
N VAL A 288 -20.49 -21.09 5.08
CA VAL A 288 -20.05 -22.38 4.53
C VAL A 288 -21.23 -23.37 4.57
N PRO A 289 -21.58 -24.02 3.45
CA PRO A 289 -22.88 -24.67 3.27
C PRO A 289 -23.16 -25.88 4.17
N SER A 290 -22.15 -26.47 4.81
CA SER A 290 -22.32 -27.61 5.71
C SER A 290 -21.15 -27.78 6.70
N ASP A 291 -21.38 -28.52 7.78
CA ASP A 291 -20.31 -28.90 8.71
C ASP A 291 -19.21 -29.75 8.07
N ARG A 292 -19.59 -30.59 7.10
CA ARG A 292 -18.62 -31.37 6.32
C ARG A 292 -17.69 -30.45 5.53
N ALA A 293 -18.24 -29.44 4.85
CA ALA A 293 -17.45 -28.43 4.13
C ALA A 293 -16.59 -27.60 5.09
N ARG A 294 -17.09 -27.23 6.28
CA ARG A 294 -16.27 -26.57 7.32
C ARG A 294 -15.10 -27.42 7.78
N THR A 295 -15.32 -28.73 7.94
CA THR A 295 -14.29 -29.70 8.33
C THR A 295 -13.24 -29.86 7.23
N GLU A 296 -13.66 -29.89 5.97
CA GLU A 296 -12.77 -29.88 4.81
C GLU A 296 -11.87 -28.64 4.83
N CYS A 297 -12.42 -27.43 4.98
CA CYS A 297 -11.64 -26.19 5.06
C CYS A 297 -10.59 -26.22 6.18
N LYS A 298 -10.96 -26.70 7.37
CA LYS A 298 -10.02 -26.85 8.51
C LYS A 298 -8.88 -27.79 8.16
N SER A 299 -9.21 -28.97 7.66
CA SER A 299 -8.23 -30.01 7.32
C SER A 299 -7.31 -29.57 6.18
N ILE A 300 -7.81 -28.82 5.19
CA ILE A 300 -6.98 -28.25 4.12
C ILE A 300 -6.06 -27.16 4.67
N ALA A 301 -6.58 -26.21 5.46
CA ALA A 301 -5.79 -25.14 6.06
C ALA A 301 -4.62 -25.66 6.90
N GLU A 302 -4.80 -26.78 7.61
CA GLU A 302 -3.75 -27.46 8.39
C GLU A 302 -2.70 -28.16 7.53
N ARG A 303 -3.01 -28.53 6.28
CA ARG A 303 -2.11 -29.21 5.35
C ARG A 303 -1.36 -28.26 4.42
N LEU A 304 -1.85 -27.04 4.24
CA LEU A 304 -1.17 -26.04 3.41
C LEU A 304 0.26 -25.78 3.94
N PRO A 305 1.25 -25.57 3.06
CA PRO A 305 2.61 -25.22 3.47
C PRO A 305 2.64 -23.87 4.19
N LEU A 306 3.63 -23.66 5.07
CA LEU A 306 3.82 -22.35 5.70
C LEU A 306 4.24 -21.27 4.66
N PRO A 307 4.01 -19.98 4.94
CA PRO A 307 4.37 -18.88 4.04
C PRO A 307 5.85 -18.90 3.65
N THR A 308 6.16 -18.97 2.36
CA THR A 308 7.51 -18.73 1.81
C THR A 308 7.68 -17.25 1.42
N ALA A 309 8.90 -16.83 1.07
CA ALA A 309 9.14 -15.46 0.61
C ALA A 309 8.35 -15.15 -0.66
N GLU A 310 8.24 -16.10 -1.58
CA GLU A 310 7.43 -16.02 -2.79
C GLU A 310 5.94 -15.84 -2.47
N TYR A 311 5.40 -16.64 -1.55
CA TYR A 311 4.00 -16.51 -1.13
C TYR A 311 3.71 -15.13 -0.54
N ILE A 312 4.61 -14.63 0.32
CA ILE A 312 4.42 -13.31 0.93
C ILE A 312 4.50 -12.23 -0.15
N ALA A 313 5.45 -12.33 -1.08
CA ALA A 313 5.58 -11.41 -2.21
C ALA A 313 4.31 -11.40 -3.07
N GLU A 314 3.75 -12.56 -3.42
CA GLU A 314 2.48 -12.66 -4.15
C GLU A 314 1.28 -12.14 -3.35
N SER A 315 1.36 -12.15 -2.02
CA SER A 315 0.29 -11.63 -1.15
C SER A 315 0.30 -10.10 -1.04
N VAL A 316 1.40 -9.42 -1.39
CA VAL A 316 1.57 -7.94 -1.29
C VAL A 316 0.51 -7.16 -2.07
N LYS A 317 0.04 -7.69 -3.21
CA LYS A 317 -1.03 -7.08 -4.03
C LYS A 317 -2.41 -7.13 -3.37
N TYR A 318 -2.63 -8.05 -2.44
CA TYR A 318 -3.95 -8.34 -1.88
C TYR A 318 -4.10 -7.91 -0.42
N LEU A 319 -3.01 -7.93 0.34
CA LEU A 319 -3.02 -7.65 1.78
C LEU A 319 -2.40 -6.29 2.07
N GLN A 320 -2.90 -5.62 3.11
CA GLN A 320 -2.33 -4.35 3.56
C GLN A 320 -0.93 -4.55 4.17
N ALA A 321 -0.09 -3.52 4.08
CA ALA A 321 1.30 -3.54 4.56
C ALA A 321 1.50 -4.08 5.99
N PRO A 322 0.67 -3.74 7.00
CA PRO A 322 0.84 -4.28 8.35
C PRO A 322 0.65 -5.80 8.43
N VAL A 323 -0.17 -6.38 7.55
CA VAL A 323 -0.40 -7.83 7.49
C VAL A 323 0.81 -8.51 6.85
N ILE A 324 1.38 -7.93 5.79
CA ILE A 324 2.61 -8.42 5.15
C ILE A 324 3.79 -8.37 6.13
N ASP A 325 4.02 -7.23 6.79
CA ASP A 325 5.05 -7.09 7.84
C ASP A 325 4.91 -8.15 8.94
N SER A 326 3.66 -8.53 9.26
CA SER A 326 3.36 -9.59 10.20
C SER A 326 3.86 -10.94 9.70
N GLN A 327 3.50 -11.30 8.47
CA GLN A 327 3.86 -12.57 7.84
C GLN A 327 5.38 -12.71 7.68
N ILE A 328 6.08 -11.64 7.28
CA ILE A 328 7.56 -11.65 7.11
C ILE A 328 8.24 -11.97 8.43
N LYS A 329 7.86 -11.26 9.51
CA LYS A 329 8.43 -11.46 10.84
C LYS A 329 8.12 -12.85 11.39
N GLU A 330 6.90 -13.34 11.19
CA GLU A 330 6.45 -14.64 11.71
C GLU A 330 7.12 -15.81 10.98
N ALA A 331 7.25 -15.72 9.65
CA ALA A 331 7.95 -16.70 8.84
C ALA A 331 9.48 -16.62 8.98
N LYS A 332 10.01 -15.63 9.71
CA LYS A 332 11.44 -15.33 9.85
C LYS A 332 12.14 -15.14 8.50
N ILE A 333 11.43 -14.52 7.56
CA ILE A 333 11.94 -14.19 6.23
C ILE A 333 12.56 -12.79 6.27
N LEU A 334 13.62 -12.57 5.50
CA LEU A 334 14.21 -11.25 5.37
C LEU A 334 13.30 -10.34 4.52
N PRO A 335 12.91 -9.14 4.99
CA PRO A 335 12.11 -8.20 4.19
C PRO A 335 12.72 -7.92 2.80
N GLU A 336 14.05 -7.89 2.70
CA GLU A 336 14.80 -7.70 1.46
C GLU A 336 14.52 -8.80 0.43
N GLU A 337 14.33 -10.04 0.88
CA GLU A 337 14.04 -11.19 0.01
C GLU A 337 12.65 -11.05 -0.61
N VAL A 338 11.65 -10.73 0.20
CA VAL A 338 10.28 -10.47 -0.26
C VAL A 338 10.25 -9.26 -1.19
N PHE A 339 10.96 -8.19 -0.84
CA PHE A 339 11.06 -6.99 -1.67
C PHE A 339 11.73 -7.29 -3.02
N ALA A 340 12.82 -8.05 -3.04
CA ALA A 340 13.51 -8.45 -4.27
C ALA A 340 12.59 -9.28 -5.18
N LEU A 341 11.81 -10.21 -4.63
CA LEU A 341 10.82 -10.99 -5.37
C LEU A 341 9.71 -10.11 -5.95
N CYS A 342 9.19 -9.16 -5.17
CA CYS A 342 8.21 -8.19 -5.67
C CYS A 342 8.79 -7.37 -6.83
N PHE A 343 10.02 -6.88 -6.68
CA PHE A 343 10.70 -6.09 -7.71
C PHE A 343 10.96 -6.91 -8.99
N MET A 344 11.50 -8.12 -8.87
CA MET A 344 11.80 -9.00 -10.01
C MET A 344 10.56 -9.42 -10.78
N LYS A 345 9.47 -9.74 -10.06
CA LYS A 345 8.20 -10.16 -10.65
C LYS A 345 7.28 -8.99 -11.02
N LYS A 346 7.70 -7.74 -10.76
CA LYS A 346 6.89 -6.53 -10.94
C LYS A 346 5.55 -6.60 -10.20
N ILE A 347 5.57 -7.13 -8.98
CA ILE A 347 4.39 -7.17 -8.10
C ILE A 347 4.29 -5.81 -7.41
N GLU A 348 3.20 -5.11 -7.66
CA GLU A 348 2.88 -3.83 -7.04
C GLU A 348 2.11 -4.03 -5.73
N GLY A 349 2.28 -3.11 -4.79
CA GLY A 349 1.49 -3.05 -3.58
C GLY A 349 2.07 -2.10 -2.53
N SER A 350 1.21 -1.61 -1.65
CA SER A 350 1.57 -0.55 -0.70
C SER A 350 2.75 -0.92 0.20
N TRP A 351 2.87 -2.21 0.56
CA TRP A 351 4.00 -2.69 1.36
C TRP A 351 5.34 -2.50 0.65
N ALA A 352 5.43 -2.89 -0.63
CA ALA A 352 6.67 -2.78 -1.39
C ALA A 352 7.05 -1.30 -1.61
N ASP A 353 6.06 -0.44 -1.84
CA ASP A 353 6.26 1.00 -1.94
C ASP A 353 6.73 1.64 -0.63
N ASP A 354 6.10 1.28 0.50
CA ASP A 354 6.46 1.76 1.83
C ASP A 354 7.86 1.28 2.24
N TYR A 355 8.16 0.00 2.00
CA TYR A 355 9.47 -0.58 2.26
C TYR A 355 10.55 0.12 1.43
N PHE A 356 10.28 0.33 0.14
CA PHE A 356 11.20 1.05 -0.73
C PHE A 356 11.48 2.46 -0.21
N ASN A 357 10.44 3.24 0.07
CA ASN A 357 10.57 4.62 0.56
C ASN A 357 11.34 4.68 1.88
N LYS A 358 11.08 3.72 2.78
CA LYS A 358 11.74 3.63 4.08
C LYS A 358 13.23 3.34 3.97
N VAL A 359 13.62 2.42 3.08
CA VAL A 359 15.01 1.94 2.97
C VAL A 359 15.85 2.81 2.04
N TYR A 360 15.28 3.26 0.93
CA TYR A 360 16.01 3.90 -0.17
C TYR A 360 15.72 5.40 -0.32
N GLY A 361 14.65 5.91 0.30
CA GLY A 361 14.21 7.30 0.17
C GLY A 361 13.55 7.63 -1.18
N ASP A 362 12.90 8.80 -1.24
CA ASP A 362 12.13 9.23 -2.42
C ASP A 362 13.01 9.52 -3.65
N ASP A 363 14.23 10.03 -3.43
CA ASP A 363 15.16 10.40 -4.52
C ASP A 363 15.67 9.17 -5.29
N LEU A 364 15.98 8.07 -4.60
CA LEU A 364 16.42 6.84 -5.25
C LEU A 364 15.25 6.13 -5.95
N LYS A 365 14.01 6.32 -5.47
CA LYS A 365 12.79 5.79 -6.10
C LYS A 365 12.55 6.44 -7.46
N ALA A 366 12.66 7.76 -7.51
CA ALA A 366 12.55 8.52 -8.74
C ALA A 366 13.63 8.10 -9.74
N ALA A 367 14.89 8.00 -9.29
CA ALA A 367 16.01 7.58 -10.14
C ALA A 367 15.86 6.15 -10.67
N LEU A 368 15.42 5.19 -9.84
CA LEU A 368 15.18 3.80 -10.25
C LEU A 368 13.97 3.67 -11.19
N LYS A 369 12.85 4.34 -10.91
CA LYS A 369 11.68 4.35 -11.82
C LYS A 369 12.02 5.00 -13.15
N GLU A 370 12.78 6.10 -13.16
CA GLU A 370 13.24 6.76 -14.37
C GLU A 370 14.17 5.83 -15.17
N ALA A 371 15.17 5.22 -14.52
CA ALA A 371 16.07 4.26 -15.14
C ALA A 371 15.32 3.04 -15.70
N LEU A 372 14.30 2.54 -14.99
CA LEU A 372 13.48 1.41 -15.44
C LEU A 372 12.61 1.80 -16.63
N SER A 373 11.97 2.97 -16.60
CA SER A 373 11.15 3.49 -17.72
C SER A 373 12.01 3.65 -18.97
N ARG A 374 13.22 4.21 -18.84
CA ARG A 374 14.20 4.31 -19.93
C ARG A 374 14.68 2.94 -20.40
N SER A 375 14.84 1.97 -19.50
CA SER A 375 15.21 0.60 -19.89
C SER A 375 14.11 -0.09 -20.69
N VAL A 376 12.83 0.14 -20.36
CA VAL A 376 11.68 -0.38 -21.11
C VAL A 376 11.52 0.36 -22.44
N GLU A 377 11.80 1.65 -22.48
CA GLU A 377 11.85 2.44 -23.72
C GLU A 377 12.98 1.98 -24.65
N ILE A 378 14.14 1.65 -24.09
CA ILE A 378 15.26 1.00 -24.80
C ILE A 378 14.85 -0.38 -25.32
N ARG A 379 14.09 -1.19 -24.55
CA ARG A 379 13.51 -2.46 -25.04
C ARG A 379 12.39 -2.28 -26.08
N GLY A 380 11.64 -1.18 -26.03
CA GLY A 380 10.72 -0.80 -27.10
C GLY A 380 11.46 -0.41 -28.38
N LEU A 381 12.67 0.14 -28.23
CA LEU A 381 13.61 0.42 -29.31
C LEU A 381 14.43 -0.82 -29.75
N GLU A 382 14.41 -1.94 -29.01
CA GLU A 382 15.07 -3.22 -29.35
C GLU A 382 14.46 -3.95 -30.56
N GLY A 383 13.44 -3.36 -31.22
CA GLY A 383 13.15 -3.68 -32.61
C GLY A 383 14.30 -3.31 -33.56
N LEU A 384 15.25 -2.48 -33.12
CA LEU A 384 16.41 -2.03 -33.90
C LEU A 384 17.69 -2.01 -33.03
N ARG A 385 18.47 -3.10 -33.16
CA ARG A 385 19.91 -3.25 -32.92
C ARG A 385 20.46 -3.53 -31.50
N ASP A 386 21.15 -4.67 -31.48
CA ASP A 386 22.42 -5.03 -30.81
C ASP A 386 22.39 -5.73 -29.43
N ALA A 387 22.67 -7.05 -29.49
CA ALA A 387 22.98 -7.97 -28.39
C ALA A 387 24.08 -7.49 -27.44
N ASN A 388 24.90 -6.52 -27.85
CA ASN A 388 25.95 -5.92 -27.03
C ASN A 388 25.38 -5.02 -25.91
N VAL A 389 24.20 -4.40 -26.09
CA VAL A 389 23.54 -3.60 -25.05
C VAL A 389 22.92 -4.51 -23.99
N ALA A 390 22.27 -5.60 -24.42
CA ALA A 390 21.74 -6.62 -23.51
C ALA A 390 22.85 -7.28 -22.67
N LEU A 391 24.02 -7.55 -23.27
CA LEU A 391 25.21 -8.05 -22.57
C LEU A 391 25.77 -7.02 -21.56
N ALA A 392 25.81 -5.74 -21.91
CA ALA A 392 26.28 -4.68 -21.02
C ALA A 392 25.34 -4.46 -19.82
N VAL A 393 24.03 -4.49 -20.04
CA VAL A 393 23.02 -4.40 -18.96
C VAL A 393 23.05 -5.65 -18.08
N SER A 394 23.20 -6.84 -18.66
CA SER A 394 23.36 -8.07 -17.88
C SER A 394 24.66 -8.07 -17.07
N ALA A 395 25.76 -7.54 -17.63
CA ALA A 395 27.02 -7.39 -16.90
C ALA A 395 26.90 -6.37 -15.75
N GLN A 396 26.22 -5.24 -15.95
CA GLN A 396 25.96 -4.27 -14.88
C GLN A 396 25.06 -4.82 -13.78
N MET A 397 24.03 -5.58 -14.14
CA MET A 397 23.17 -6.28 -13.17
C MET A 397 23.98 -7.27 -12.33
N ARG A 398 24.90 -8.04 -12.95
CA ARG A 398 25.78 -8.97 -12.22
C ARG A 398 26.80 -8.27 -11.33
N VAL A 399 27.31 -7.11 -11.76
CA VAL A 399 28.20 -6.27 -10.93
C VAL A 399 27.43 -5.71 -9.73
N LEU A 400 26.22 -5.19 -9.94
CA LEU A 400 25.34 -4.72 -8.86
C LEU A 400 24.97 -5.84 -7.88
N GLU A 401 24.69 -7.04 -8.40
CA GLU A 401 24.40 -8.22 -7.58
C GLU A 401 25.63 -8.67 -6.77
N ALA A 402 26.82 -8.63 -7.36
CA ALA A 402 28.08 -8.95 -6.68
C ALA A 402 28.46 -7.90 -5.63
N GLU A 403 28.29 -6.61 -5.93
CA GLU A 403 28.52 -5.52 -4.97
C GLU A 403 27.49 -5.53 -3.84
N TRP A 404 26.23 -5.91 -4.13
CA TRP A 404 25.21 -6.10 -3.11
C TRP A 404 25.51 -7.30 -2.21
N ARG A 405 25.96 -8.43 -2.78
CA ARG A 405 26.43 -9.59 -1.98
C ARG A 405 27.63 -9.23 -1.12
N LYS A 406 28.59 -8.49 -1.67
CA LYS A 406 29.76 -8.01 -0.91
C LYS A 406 29.36 -7.04 0.22
N ALA A 407 28.45 -6.09 -0.05
CA ALA A 407 27.93 -5.16 0.96
C ALA A 407 27.08 -5.86 2.03
N ARG A 408 26.40 -6.95 1.65
CA ARG A 408 25.66 -7.83 2.56
C ARG A 408 26.59 -8.62 3.47
N ASP A 409 27.71 -9.10 2.96
CA ASP A 409 28.71 -9.86 3.72
C ASP A 409 29.57 -8.95 4.62
N GLU A 410 29.75 -7.66 4.25
CA GLU A 410 30.53 -6.66 4.98
C GLU A 410 29.68 -5.73 5.88
N PHE A 411 28.52 -6.17 6.37
CA PHE A 411 27.48 -5.33 6.99
C PHE A 411 27.97 -4.26 7.99
N ASP A 412 28.28 -3.08 7.45
CA ASP A 412 28.38 -1.77 8.11
C ASP A 412 27.67 -0.76 7.21
N ALA A 413 26.63 -0.12 7.76
CA ALA A 413 25.69 0.73 7.01
C ALA A 413 26.38 1.94 6.33
N ASP A 414 27.54 2.36 6.85
CA ASP A 414 28.33 3.47 6.31
C ASP A 414 29.14 3.06 5.06
N SER A 415 29.51 1.79 4.93
CA SER A 415 30.21 1.27 3.74
C SER A 415 29.26 1.13 2.54
N ALA A 416 28.02 0.71 2.77
CA ALA A 416 26.99 0.63 1.72
C ALA A 416 26.69 2.02 1.11
N LYS A 417 26.54 3.05 1.94
CA LYS A 417 26.34 4.44 1.48
C LYS A 417 27.51 4.97 0.64
N LYS A 418 28.75 4.66 1.03
CA LYS A 418 29.96 5.07 0.30
C LYS A 418 30.09 4.35 -1.05
N SER A 419 29.76 3.06 -1.09
CA SER A 419 29.75 2.26 -2.33
C SER A 419 28.70 2.75 -3.32
N VAL A 420 27.47 3.03 -2.87
CA VAL A 420 26.43 3.59 -3.75
C VAL A 420 26.80 4.99 -4.28
N SER A 421 27.42 5.84 -3.47
CA SER A 421 27.90 7.17 -3.91
C SER A 421 29.04 7.07 -4.94
N SER A 422 29.94 6.10 -4.79
CA SER A 422 31.00 5.78 -5.76
C SER A 422 30.42 5.32 -7.11
N VAL A 423 29.39 4.48 -7.10
CA VAL A 423 28.71 4.00 -8.30
C VAL A 423 28.01 5.15 -9.04
N VAL A 424 27.32 6.04 -8.32
CA VAL A 424 26.67 7.24 -8.90
C VAL A 424 27.70 8.18 -9.54
N LYS A 425 28.86 8.40 -8.91
CA LYS A 425 29.95 9.21 -9.49
C LYS A 425 30.55 8.57 -10.74
N THR A 426 30.75 7.26 -10.73
CA THR A 426 31.27 6.51 -11.89
C THR A 426 30.28 6.57 -13.07
N HIS A 427 28.98 6.46 -12.79
CA HIS A 427 27.92 6.57 -13.80
C HIS A 427 27.75 8.00 -14.35
N GLN A 428 27.89 9.03 -13.51
CA GLN A 428 27.92 10.43 -13.93
C GLN A 428 29.14 10.75 -14.81
N LEU A 429 30.32 10.18 -14.50
CA LEU A 429 31.52 10.31 -15.34
C LEU A 429 31.37 9.61 -16.69
N TYR A 430 30.65 8.49 -16.74
CA TYR A 430 30.35 7.76 -17.97
C TYR A 430 29.39 8.54 -18.87
N THR A 431 28.26 9.01 -18.31
CA THR A 431 27.20 9.72 -19.04
C THR A 431 27.58 11.13 -19.49
N SER A 432 28.52 11.79 -18.80
CA SER A 432 29.04 13.11 -19.18
C SER A 432 30.15 13.07 -20.24
N SER A 433 30.72 11.90 -20.54
CA SER A 433 31.78 11.74 -21.54
C SER A 433 31.23 11.30 -22.90
N ARG A 434 30.98 12.24 -23.82
CA ARG A 434 30.77 11.95 -25.25
C ARG A 434 32.10 11.63 -25.96
N GLY A 435 32.83 10.62 -25.48
CA GLY A 435 34.16 10.27 -25.97
C GLY A 435 34.31 8.79 -26.28
N SER A 436 35.13 8.48 -27.29
CA SER A 436 35.38 7.11 -27.78
C SER A 436 35.98 6.19 -26.70
N PRO A 437 35.82 4.84 -26.83
CA PRO A 437 36.23 3.86 -25.82
C PRO A 437 37.70 3.95 -25.35
N GLY A 438 38.60 4.49 -26.18
CA GLY A 438 40.02 4.65 -25.85
C GLY A 438 40.30 5.66 -24.72
N LEU A 439 39.48 6.70 -24.56
CA LEU A 439 39.63 7.73 -23.53
C LEU A 439 39.24 7.23 -22.13
N PHE A 440 38.31 6.28 -22.06
CA PHE A 440 37.84 5.69 -20.81
C PHE A 440 38.92 4.84 -20.12
N SER A 441 39.68 4.04 -20.89
CA SER A 441 40.76 3.19 -20.36
C SER A 441 41.95 3.97 -19.78
N ARG A 442 42.19 5.21 -20.25
CA ARG A 442 43.22 6.11 -19.72
C ARG A 442 42.77 6.85 -18.46
N LYS A 443 41.49 7.28 -18.39
CA LYS A 443 40.94 7.94 -17.20
C LYS A 443 40.81 6.99 -16.00
N LEU A 444 40.44 5.73 -16.22
CA LEU A 444 40.40 4.72 -15.15
C LEU A 444 41.79 4.46 -14.55
N ARG A 445 42.84 4.43 -15.38
CA ARG A 445 44.22 4.25 -14.91
C ARG A 445 44.78 5.43 -14.10
N GLY A 446 44.32 6.66 -14.37
CA GLY A 446 44.75 7.84 -13.62
C GLY A 446 44.01 8.08 -12.30
N SER A 447 42.84 7.47 -12.12
CA SER A 447 41.96 7.72 -10.96
C SER A 447 42.22 6.76 -9.79
N TRP A 448 43.03 5.73 -9.99
CA TRP A 448 43.37 4.71 -9.00
C TRP A 448 44.87 4.78 -8.70
N SER A 449 45.31 5.86 -8.05
CA SER A 449 46.61 5.88 -7.36
C SER A 449 46.41 5.40 -5.92
N PHE A 450 46.90 4.21 -5.63
CA PHE A 450 46.85 3.57 -4.31
C PHE A 450 47.67 4.36 -3.28
N SER A 451 46.99 4.88 -2.26
CA SER A 451 47.60 5.17 -0.95
C SER A 451 46.80 4.43 0.12
N ASN A 452 47.01 3.12 0.20
CA ASN A 452 46.86 2.32 1.41
C ASN A 452 47.59 1.01 1.16
N ARG A 453 48.80 0.90 1.73
CA ARG A 453 49.50 -0.36 1.89
C ARG A 453 48.78 -1.09 3.02
N ASP A 454 48.20 -2.26 2.73
CA ASP A 454 48.00 -3.41 3.64
C ASP A 454 46.89 -4.36 3.13
N LEU A 455 47.04 -4.85 1.88
CA LEU A 455 46.30 -6.00 1.37
C LEU A 455 47.25 -6.90 0.55
N PRO A 456 47.18 -8.24 0.66
CA PRO A 456 48.12 -9.15 0.02
C PRO A 456 47.66 -9.63 -1.36
N ILE A 457 47.03 -8.76 -2.17
CA ILE A 457 46.56 -9.13 -3.51
C ILE A 457 47.03 -8.09 -4.51
N ASP A 458 47.98 -8.48 -5.35
CA ASP A 458 48.51 -7.66 -6.44
C ASP A 458 47.83 -8.07 -7.76
N ILE A 459 46.93 -7.23 -8.27
CA ILE A 459 46.23 -7.47 -9.54
C ILE A 459 47.02 -6.80 -10.67
N GLN A 460 47.87 -7.57 -11.35
CA GLN A 460 48.66 -7.07 -12.47
C GLN A 460 48.07 -7.49 -13.83
N GLY A 461 46.92 -6.91 -14.19
CA GLY A 461 46.49 -6.79 -15.59
C GLY A 461 45.38 -7.72 -16.10
N LEU A 462 44.63 -7.21 -17.07
CA LEU A 462 43.65 -7.90 -17.91
C LEU A 462 44.26 -8.06 -19.31
N THR A 463 44.38 -9.28 -19.82
CA THR A 463 44.86 -9.53 -21.18
C THR A 463 43.77 -10.23 -21.99
N LEU A 464 43.43 -9.67 -23.14
CA LEU A 464 42.60 -10.31 -24.16
C LEU A 464 43.50 -11.20 -25.00
N THR A 465 43.38 -12.52 -24.84
CA THR A 465 44.01 -13.48 -25.77
C THR A 465 42.97 -13.95 -26.77
N ARG A 466 43.29 -13.83 -28.05
CA ARG A 466 42.50 -14.36 -29.15
C ARG A 466 43.01 -15.76 -29.46
N ASP A 467 42.29 -16.77 -29.01
CA ASP A 467 42.59 -18.16 -29.39
C ASP A 467 42.13 -18.36 -30.84
N CYS A 468 43.04 -18.76 -31.73
CA CYS A 468 42.74 -18.88 -33.17
C CYS A 468 41.84 -20.08 -33.50
N SER A 469 41.40 -20.85 -32.51
CA SER A 469 40.55 -22.03 -32.67
C SER A 469 39.14 -21.93 -32.07
N ALA A 470 38.81 -20.84 -31.36
CA ALA A 470 37.49 -20.62 -30.76
C ALA A 470 36.70 -19.53 -31.50
N SER A 471 35.41 -19.77 -31.75
CA SER A 471 34.49 -18.82 -32.40
C SER A 471 34.03 -17.67 -31.49
N GLU A 472 34.45 -17.65 -30.23
CA GLU A 472 34.16 -16.56 -29.28
C GLU A 472 35.41 -16.16 -28.50
N PRO A 473 35.62 -14.86 -28.23
CA PRO A 473 36.72 -14.40 -27.38
C PRO A 473 36.46 -14.79 -25.92
N SER A 474 37.35 -15.58 -25.32
CA SER A 474 37.34 -15.86 -23.89
C SER A 474 38.18 -14.84 -23.12
N ILE A 475 37.66 -14.32 -22.00
CA ILE A 475 38.41 -13.50 -21.05
C ILE A 475 38.94 -14.42 -19.96
N SER A 476 40.27 -14.51 -19.83
CA SER A 476 40.92 -15.27 -18.76
C SER A 476 41.48 -14.30 -17.71
N ILE A 477 41.12 -14.52 -16.45
CA ILE A 477 41.69 -13.80 -15.31
C ILE A 477 42.76 -14.71 -14.70
N ILE A 478 44.03 -14.30 -14.77
CA ILE A 478 45.15 -15.05 -14.20
C ILE A 478 45.38 -14.54 -12.78
N TYR A 479 45.21 -15.42 -11.80
CA TYR A 479 45.64 -15.17 -10.42
C TYR A 479 47.05 -15.72 -10.26
N ILE A 480 48.02 -14.86 -9.93
CA ILE A 480 49.34 -15.31 -9.49
C ILE A 480 49.33 -15.25 -7.97
N ASN A 481 49.33 -16.41 -7.33
CA ASN A 481 49.52 -16.52 -5.88
C ASN A 481 51.03 -16.36 -5.60
N LYS A 482 51.40 -15.47 -4.67
CA LYS A 482 52.77 -15.34 -4.18
C LYS A 482 52.88 -15.93 -2.79
#